data_AF-A0A8H3ENI1-F1
#
_entry.id   AF-A0A8H3ENI1-F1
#
_cell.length_a   1.000
_cell.length_b   1.000
_cell.length_c   1.000
_cell.angle_alpha   90.00
_cell.angle_beta   90.00
_cell.angle_gamma   90.00
#
_symmetry.space_group_name_H-M   'P 1'
#
loop_
_entity.id
_entity.type
_entity.pdbx_description
1 polymer ?
#
loop_
_entity_poly.entity_id
_entity_poly.type
_entity_poly.pdbx_seq_one_letter_code
_entity_poly.pdbx_strand_id
1 'polypeptide(L)'
;MNGKATLRFSDSFQLLVNGSRTPTSRLCVSCISAQRQTTPTRLFSSTPRAQLKEVFQAPKDMAHIKTTPPAWHHPVYTEDQMKSIIVAHRDAKNWSDWVALGVMRLFRFGMDTATGYTHSEKQVAKTTAPKKGWFAMTERKWLIRFLFLESVAGVPGMVAASIRHLHSMRRLKRDNGWIETLLEEAYNERMHLLTFLKMAEPGRFMKFMILGAQGVFYNGFFLSYLISPRICHRFVGYLEEEAVLTYTRVLQDIDAGKLPQWDNLEAPEIAVRYWNMPEGHRSMRDLILYIRADEAKHREVNHTLGNLEQNVDPNPFVSEYKDDSIPHPSKGIEHIKQTGWDRKEII
;
A
#
# COMPACT_ATOMS: atom_id res chain seq x y z
N MET A 1 59.29 28.77 47.91
CA MET A 1 58.38 28.15 48.90
C MET A 1 58.26 26.67 48.57
N ASN A 2 58.72 25.84 49.52
CA ASN A 2 58.54 24.40 49.78
C ASN A 2 57.76 23.56 48.75
N GLY A 3 58.15 22.34 48.35
CA GLY A 3 59.19 21.42 48.81
C GLY A 3 59.00 20.04 48.11
N LYS A 4 60.14 19.42 47.79
CA LYS A 4 60.41 18.01 47.39
C LYS A 4 59.71 16.98 48.31
N ALA A 5 59.55 15.67 48.06
CA ALA A 5 59.70 14.71 46.94
C ALA A 5 59.34 13.29 47.52
N THR A 6 59.10 12.28 46.65
CA THR A 6 59.52 10.83 46.72
C THR A 6 59.47 10.03 48.06
N LEU A 7 59.25 8.71 48.19
CA LEU A 7 59.20 7.49 47.35
C LEU A 7 58.74 6.28 48.22
N ARG A 8 58.28 5.22 47.55
CA ARG A 8 58.14 3.75 47.83
C ARG A 8 58.66 3.07 49.13
N PHE A 9 57.98 1.98 49.54
CA PHE A 9 58.37 0.53 49.68
C PHE A 9 57.42 -0.18 50.69
N SER A 10 56.64 -1.21 50.29
CA SER A 10 56.82 -2.69 50.35
C SER A 10 56.45 -3.41 51.66
N ASP A 11 55.96 -4.64 51.46
CA ASP A 11 55.93 -5.84 52.32
C ASP A 11 54.79 -6.09 53.34
N SER A 12 53.90 -7.00 52.90
CA SER A 12 53.61 -8.33 53.47
C SER A 12 53.54 -8.52 54.99
N PHE A 13 52.38 -8.94 55.51
CA PHE A 13 52.29 -10.04 56.51
C PHE A 13 50.86 -10.63 56.59
N GLN A 14 50.76 -11.95 56.48
CA GLN A 14 49.57 -12.77 56.78
C GLN A 14 49.30 -12.81 58.29
N LEU A 15 48.03 -12.95 58.69
CA LEU A 15 47.67 -13.76 59.85
C LEU A 15 46.19 -14.21 59.81
N LEU A 16 46.03 -15.52 59.88
CA LEU A 16 44.81 -16.29 60.10
C LEU A 16 44.22 -16.02 61.49
N VAL A 17 42.89 -15.87 61.59
CA VAL A 17 42.13 -16.32 62.78
C VAL A 17 40.79 -16.91 62.34
N ASN A 18 40.66 -18.22 62.57
CA ASN A 18 39.40 -18.97 62.57
C ASN A 18 38.56 -18.56 63.79
N GLY A 19 37.26 -18.34 63.60
CA GLY A 19 36.31 -18.12 64.68
C GLY A 19 34.91 -18.54 64.27
N SER A 20 34.57 -19.80 64.57
CA SER A 20 33.23 -20.38 64.46
C SER A 20 32.25 -19.71 65.44
N ARG A 21 31.03 -19.40 64.97
CA ARG A 21 29.81 -19.24 65.77
C ARG A 21 28.57 -19.08 64.86
N THR A 22 27.77 -20.13 64.76
CA THR A 22 26.32 -20.09 64.50
C THR A 22 25.58 -20.17 65.84
N PRO A 23 24.24 -20.00 65.94
CA PRO A 23 23.24 -19.52 64.98
C PRO A 23 22.32 -18.40 65.56
N THR A 24 21.57 -17.67 64.72
CA THR A 24 20.20 -17.25 65.06
C THR A 24 19.44 -17.00 63.77
N SER A 25 18.45 -17.86 63.52
CA SER A 25 17.50 -17.78 62.41
C SER A 25 16.54 -16.61 62.63
N ARG A 26 16.65 -15.57 61.82
CA ARG A 26 15.55 -14.61 61.61
C ARG A 26 14.78 -15.05 60.36
N LEU A 27 13.53 -15.44 60.55
CA LEU A 27 12.57 -15.58 59.45
C LEU A 27 12.42 -14.21 58.76
N CYS A 28 12.91 -14.11 57.54
CA CYS A 28 12.55 -13.02 56.64
C CYS A 28 11.35 -13.50 55.80
N VAL A 29 10.16 -13.00 56.15
CA VAL A 29 8.97 -13.15 55.31
C VAL A 29 9.21 -12.32 54.06
N SER A 30 9.64 -12.97 52.98
CA SER A 30 9.70 -12.35 51.66
C SER A 30 8.29 -12.27 51.10
N CYS A 31 7.70 -11.08 51.15
CA CYS A 31 6.48 -10.76 50.42
C CYS A 31 6.76 -10.86 48.92
N ILE A 32 6.35 -11.97 48.29
CA ILE A 32 6.33 -12.09 46.83
C ILE A 32 5.23 -11.14 46.33
N SER A 33 5.63 -9.96 45.88
CA SER A 33 4.78 -9.11 45.06
C SER A 33 4.56 -9.86 43.74
N ALA A 34 3.39 -10.50 43.62
CA ALA A 34 2.92 -11.03 42.35
C ALA A 34 2.64 -9.84 41.42
N GLN A 35 3.67 -9.38 40.70
CA GLN A 35 3.51 -8.49 39.57
C GLN A 35 2.66 -9.24 38.53
N ARG A 36 1.35 -8.98 38.54
CA ARG A 36 0.46 -9.31 37.42
C ARG A 36 1.02 -8.61 36.19
N GLN A 37 1.80 -9.33 35.40
CA GLN A 37 2.07 -8.96 34.02
C GLN A 37 0.73 -8.98 33.30
N THR A 38 0.13 -7.81 33.14
CA THR A 38 -0.95 -7.61 32.20
C THR A 38 -0.38 -7.83 30.81
N THR A 39 -0.61 -9.02 30.26
CA THR A 39 -0.37 -9.31 28.85
C THR A 39 -1.04 -8.22 28.00
N PRO A 40 -0.32 -7.53 27.11
CA PRO A 40 -0.96 -6.62 26.19
C PRO A 40 -1.87 -7.44 25.26
N THR A 41 -3.09 -6.96 25.10
CA THR A 41 -4.12 -7.53 24.23
C THR A 41 -3.59 -7.72 22.81
N ARG A 42 -3.96 -8.87 22.23
CA ARG A 42 -3.44 -9.43 20.98
C ARG A 42 -3.56 -8.47 19.80
N LEU A 43 -2.42 -8.16 19.18
CA LEU A 43 -2.34 -7.55 17.86
C LEU A 43 -2.64 -8.58 16.78
N PHE A 44 -3.31 -8.15 15.70
CA PHE A 44 -3.56 -8.88 14.46
C PHE A 44 -2.32 -9.66 13.95
N SER A 45 -2.15 -10.91 14.38
CA SER A 45 -1.48 -12.03 13.70
C SER A 45 -1.00 -13.04 14.74
N SER A 46 -1.32 -14.31 14.53
CA SER A 46 -0.82 -15.44 15.31
C SER A 46 -0.18 -16.52 14.45
N THR A 47 0.30 -16.18 13.24
CA THR A 47 0.80 -17.19 12.29
C THR A 47 2.33 -17.24 12.24
N PRO A 48 2.95 -18.42 12.43
CA PRO A 48 4.39 -18.64 12.23
C PRO A 48 4.81 -18.60 10.75
N ARG A 49 6.07 -18.21 10.49
CA ARG A 49 6.72 -18.00 9.16
C ARG A 49 6.62 -19.18 8.16
N ALA A 50 6.25 -20.38 8.59
CA ALA A 50 6.32 -21.61 7.80
C ALA A 50 5.21 -21.77 6.72
N GLN A 51 4.13 -20.98 6.75
CA GLN A 51 2.98 -21.16 5.85
C GLN A 51 3.07 -20.41 4.50
N LEU A 52 4.05 -19.53 4.31
CA LEU A 52 4.26 -18.75 3.07
C LEU A 52 4.43 -19.62 1.80
N LYS A 53 4.95 -20.84 1.96
CA LYS A 53 5.21 -21.74 0.82
C LYS A 53 3.95 -22.36 0.23
N GLU A 54 2.83 -22.45 0.94
CA GLU A 54 1.65 -23.20 0.45
C GLU A 54 0.70 -22.35 -0.40
N VAL A 55 0.59 -21.05 -0.15
CA VAL A 55 -0.45 -20.18 -0.76
C VAL A 55 -0.25 -19.94 -2.27
N PHE A 56 0.97 -20.10 -2.79
CA PHE A 56 1.31 -19.74 -4.17
C PHE A 56 2.16 -20.76 -4.92
N GLN A 57 2.10 -22.04 -4.57
CA GLN A 57 2.78 -23.03 -5.41
C GLN A 57 2.04 -23.07 -6.75
N ALA A 58 2.72 -22.62 -7.81
CA ALA A 58 2.33 -23.01 -9.16
C ALA A 58 2.23 -24.54 -9.20
N PRO A 59 1.30 -25.13 -9.96
CA PRO A 59 1.21 -26.57 -10.10
C PRO A 59 2.59 -27.13 -10.42
N LYS A 60 3.15 -27.96 -9.53
CA LYS A 60 4.41 -28.64 -9.79
C LYS A 60 4.16 -29.63 -10.92
N ASP A 61 5.05 -29.64 -11.91
CA ASP A 61 5.08 -30.62 -12.99
C ASP A 61 3.92 -30.56 -14.00
N MET A 62 3.67 -29.38 -14.59
CA MET A 62 2.88 -29.31 -15.83
C MET A 62 3.75 -29.76 -17.01
N ALA A 63 3.65 -31.03 -17.42
CA ALA A 63 4.47 -31.64 -18.47
C ALA A 63 4.53 -30.87 -19.81
N HIS A 64 3.55 -30.01 -20.09
CA HIS A 64 3.42 -29.30 -21.36
C HIS A 64 3.29 -27.77 -21.25
N ILE A 65 3.12 -27.19 -20.05
CA ILE A 65 2.88 -25.74 -19.90
C ILE A 65 4.07 -25.09 -19.20
N LYS A 66 4.82 -24.27 -19.95
CA LYS A 66 6.01 -23.55 -19.46
C LYS A 66 5.64 -22.32 -18.64
N THR A 67 4.77 -21.45 -19.16
CA THR A 67 4.34 -20.19 -18.53
C THR A 67 2.97 -19.76 -19.06
N THR A 68 2.16 -19.13 -18.20
CA THR A 68 0.94 -18.43 -18.61
C THR A 68 1.24 -16.92 -18.64
N PRO A 69 1.17 -16.26 -19.80
CA PRO A 69 1.39 -14.81 -19.88
C PRO A 69 0.28 -14.05 -19.14
N PRO A 70 0.55 -12.82 -18.68
CA PRO A 70 -0.50 -11.96 -18.12
C PRO A 70 -1.54 -11.62 -19.21
N ALA A 71 -2.80 -11.46 -18.80
CA ALA A 71 -3.87 -11.09 -19.73
C ALA A 71 -3.71 -9.65 -20.26
N TRP A 72 -3.20 -8.75 -19.41
CA TRP A 72 -2.82 -7.39 -19.76
C TRP A 72 -1.33 -7.18 -19.50
N HIS A 73 -0.61 -6.77 -20.54
CA HIS A 73 0.79 -6.38 -20.42
C HIS A 73 0.90 -5.00 -19.79
N HIS A 74 1.78 -4.87 -18.79
CA HIS A 74 2.05 -3.61 -18.13
C HIS A 74 2.82 -2.65 -19.06
N PRO A 75 2.45 -1.35 -19.15
CA PRO A 75 3.19 -0.36 -19.92
C PRO A 75 4.59 -0.12 -19.36
N VAL A 76 5.61 -0.02 -20.21
CA VAL A 76 6.98 0.22 -19.73
C VAL A 76 7.11 1.67 -19.23
N TYR A 77 7.47 1.82 -17.95
CA TYR A 77 7.78 3.12 -17.36
C TYR A 77 9.29 3.32 -17.26
N THR A 78 9.74 4.53 -17.60
CA THR A 78 11.10 4.98 -17.29
C THR A 78 11.21 5.42 -15.84
N GLU A 79 12.41 5.35 -15.27
CA GLU A 79 12.66 5.78 -13.90
C GLU A 79 12.33 7.27 -13.69
N ASP A 80 12.64 8.11 -14.67
CA ASP A 80 12.34 9.55 -14.62
C ASP A 80 10.83 9.83 -14.62
N GLN A 81 10.06 9.10 -15.43
CA GLN A 81 8.60 9.19 -15.40
C GLN A 81 8.04 8.79 -14.02
N MET A 82 8.48 7.66 -13.46
CA MET A 82 8.01 7.22 -12.14
C MET A 82 8.39 8.19 -11.02
N LYS A 83 9.58 8.81 -11.09
CA LYS A 83 10.03 9.83 -10.13
C LYS A 83 9.25 11.14 -10.27
N SER A 84 8.79 11.49 -11.47
CA SER A 84 8.02 12.71 -11.74
C SER A 84 6.61 12.72 -11.13
N ILE A 85 6.11 11.56 -10.71
CA ILE A 85 4.81 11.42 -10.05
C ILE A 85 4.80 12.19 -8.73
N ILE A 86 3.84 13.11 -8.58
CA ILE A 86 3.62 13.86 -7.34
C ILE A 86 2.24 13.56 -6.73
N VAL A 87 2.13 13.88 -5.45
CA VAL A 87 0.85 13.94 -4.73
C VAL A 87 0.09 15.17 -5.21
N ALA A 88 -1.10 14.96 -5.73
CA ALA A 88 -1.97 16.02 -6.25
C ALA A 88 -3.39 15.78 -5.73
N HIS A 89 -4.17 16.85 -5.66
CA HIS A 89 -5.55 16.83 -5.24
C HIS A 89 -6.42 17.49 -6.30
N ARG A 90 -7.54 16.87 -6.67
CA ARG A 90 -8.57 17.52 -7.47
C ARG A 90 -9.57 18.23 -6.58
N ASP A 91 -9.77 19.53 -6.80
CA ASP A 91 -10.82 20.27 -6.08
C ASP A 91 -12.23 19.76 -6.45
N ALA A 92 -13.10 19.69 -5.44
CA ALA A 92 -14.50 19.35 -5.63
C ALA A 92 -15.27 20.51 -6.30
N LYS A 93 -15.59 20.38 -7.59
CA LYS A 93 -16.22 21.45 -8.38
C LYS A 93 -17.75 21.41 -8.37
N ASN A 94 -18.34 20.24 -8.18
CA ASN A 94 -19.78 20.01 -8.29
C ASN A 94 -20.28 19.10 -7.16
N TRP A 95 -21.60 18.96 -7.05
CA TRP A 95 -22.22 18.15 -6.00
C TRP A 95 -21.75 16.68 -6.00
N SER A 96 -21.60 16.05 -7.17
CA SER A 96 -21.07 14.68 -7.24
C SER A 96 -19.64 14.58 -6.68
N ASP A 97 -18.81 15.59 -6.92
CA ASP A 97 -17.44 15.62 -6.40
C ASP A 97 -17.44 15.80 -4.87
N TRP A 98 -18.32 16.63 -4.33
CA TRP A 98 -18.46 16.83 -2.89
C TRP A 98 -18.94 15.56 -2.18
N VAL A 99 -19.89 14.84 -2.76
CA VAL A 99 -20.36 13.56 -2.21
C VAL A 99 -19.23 12.53 -2.24
N ALA A 100 -18.56 12.36 -3.38
CA ALA A 100 -17.45 11.41 -3.52
C ALA A 100 -16.31 11.71 -2.53
N LEU A 101 -15.92 12.98 -2.40
CA LEU A 101 -14.87 13.41 -1.47
C LEU A 101 -15.28 13.18 -0.01
N GLY A 102 -16.54 13.47 0.34
CA GLY A 102 -17.08 13.21 1.67
C GLY A 102 -17.05 11.73 2.05
N VAL A 103 -17.46 10.85 1.13
CA VAL A 103 -17.41 9.40 1.33
C VAL A 103 -15.98 8.90 1.44
N MET A 104 -15.05 9.37 0.58
CA MET A 104 -13.64 9.01 0.68
C MET A 104 -13.06 9.40 2.04
N ARG A 105 -13.30 10.64 2.50
CA ARG A 105 -12.84 11.11 3.82
C ARG A 105 -13.40 10.27 4.97
N LEU A 106 -14.66 9.85 4.88
CA LEU A 106 -15.26 8.94 5.86
C LEU A 106 -14.55 7.57 5.87
N PHE A 107 -14.29 6.99 4.70
CA PHE A 107 -13.57 5.72 4.57
C PHE A 107 -12.16 5.84 5.13
N ARG A 108 -11.43 6.89 4.75
CA ARG A 108 -10.11 7.19 5.27
C ARG A 108 -10.11 7.31 6.79
N PHE A 109 -11.03 8.10 7.35
CA PHE A 109 -11.18 8.25 8.80
C PHE A 109 -11.44 6.91 9.49
N GLY A 110 -12.35 6.10 8.94
CA GLY A 110 -12.66 4.77 9.48
C GLY A 110 -11.44 3.84 9.47
N MET A 111 -10.70 3.82 8.36
CA MET A 111 -9.51 2.99 8.20
C MET A 111 -8.38 3.44 9.15
N ASP A 112 -8.07 4.73 9.16
CA ASP A 112 -7.02 5.29 10.01
C ASP A 112 -7.35 5.08 11.50
N THR A 113 -8.62 5.19 11.89
CA THR A 113 -9.10 4.87 13.25
C THR A 113 -8.95 3.38 13.57
N ALA A 114 -9.38 2.49 12.67
CA ALA A 114 -9.33 1.04 12.90
C ALA A 114 -7.89 0.49 12.95
N THR A 115 -6.97 1.10 12.21
CA THR A 115 -5.55 0.69 12.19
C THR A 115 -4.68 1.45 13.18
N GLY A 116 -5.21 2.47 13.86
CA GLY A 116 -4.44 3.37 14.72
C GLY A 116 -3.37 4.14 13.95
N TYR A 117 -3.56 4.33 12.65
CA TYR A 117 -2.63 5.02 11.76
C TYR A 117 -2.75 6.53 11.97
N THR A 118 -1.71 7.18 12.51
CA THR A 118 -1.72 8.63 12.74
C THR A 118 -0.56 9.32 12.01
N HIS A 119 -0.88 10.14 11.03
CA HIS A 119 0.09 10.94 10.29
C HIS A 119 -0.30 12.41 10.41
N SER A 120 0.64 13.29 10.73
CA SER A 120 0.34 14.72 10.70
C SER A 120 0.40 15.20 9.26
N GLU A 121 -0.65 15.85 8.77
CA GLU A 121 -0.72 16.38 7.39
C GLU A 121 0.43 17.35 7.07
N LYS A 122 1.00 18.00 8.08
CA LYS A 122 2.09 18.98 7.95
C LYS A 122 3.47 18.38 7.59
N GLN A 123 3.58 17.08 7.37
CA GLN A 123 4.87 16.38 7.25
C GLN A 123 5.36 16.10 5.83
N VAL A 124 4.64 16.48 4.78
CA VAL A 124 5.18 16.37 3.41
C VAL A 124 6.41 17.28 3.20
N ALA A 125 6.61 18.30 4.05
CA ALA A 125 7.67 19.29 3.90
C ALA A 125 8.75 19.32 5.00
N LYS A 126 8.68 18.46 6.04
CA LYS A 126 9.69 18.47 7.12
C LYS A 126 10.10 17.06 7.51
N THR A 127 11.38 16.77 7.27
CA THR A 127 12.21 15.74 7.91
C THR A 127 12.09 15.83 9.43
N THR A 128 10.95 15.39 9.97
CA THR A 128 10.76 15.35 11.41
C THR A 128 11.23 14.00 11.89
N ALA A 129 11.98 14.02 13.00
CA ALA A 129 12.52 12.85 13.66
C ALA A 129 11.49 11.69 13.74
N PRO A 130 11.94 10.43 13.65
CA PRO A 130 11.04 9.28 13.69
C PRO A 130 10.17 9.35 14.95
N LYS A 131 8.85 9.22 14.79
CA LYS A 131 7.95 9.06 15.94
C LYS A 131 8.42 7.81 16.70
N LYS A 132 8.98 7.97 17.90
CA LYS A 132 9.29 6.84 18.78
C LYS A 132 8.00 6.32 19.40
N GLY A 133 7.84 4.99 19.43
CA GLY A 133 6.71 4.31 20.09
C GLY A 133 5.71 3.65 19.12
N TRP A 134 4.50 3.39 19.61
CA TRP A 134 3.45 2.64 18.89
C TRP A 134 3.08 3.21 17.50
N PHE A 135 3.29 4.51 17.27
CA PHE A 135 2.93 5.21 16.03
C PHE A 135 3.98 5.10 14.92
N ALA A 136 5.15 4.50 15.17
CA ALA A 136 6.13 4.23 14.13
C ALA A 136 5.59 3.22 13.12
N MET A 137 5.67 3.53 11.82
CA MET A 137 5.38 2.58 10.76
C MET A 137 6.58 1.65 10.58
N THR A 138 6.35 0.36 10.76
CA THR A 138 7.33 -0.70 10.46
C THR A 138 6.99 -1.35 9.13
N GLU A 139 7.94 -2.09 8.55
CA GLU A 139 7.77 -2.85 7.31
C GLU A 139 6.53 -3.74 7.36
N ARG A 140 6.33 -4.42 8.50
CA ARG A 140 5.17 -5.27 8.74
C ARG A 140 3.86 -4.47 8.74
N LYS A 141 3.83 -3.26 9.33
CA LYS A 141 2.63 -2.43 9.34
C LYS A 141 2.30 -1.91 7.94
N TRP A 142 3.33 -1.52 7.18
CA TRP A 142 3.17 -1.14 5.76
C TRP A 142 2.59 -2.29 4.95
N LEU A 143 3.17 -3.50 5.03
CA LEU A 143 2.65 -4.67 4.32
C LEU A 143 1.22 -5.02 4.72
N ILE A 144 0.85 -4.98 6.01
CA ILE A 144 -0.53 -5.22 6.44
C ILE A 144 -1.48 -4.18 5.84
N ARG A 145 -1.06 -2.90 5.81
CA ARG A 145 -1.87 -1.83 5.21
C ARG A 145 -2.07 -2.06 3.71
N PHE A 146 -1.00 -2.32 2.96
CA PHE A 146 -1.08 -2.61 1.53
C PHE A 146 -1.96 -3.83 1.26
N LEU A 147 -1.65 -4.97 1.87
CA LEU A 147 -2.43 -6.20 1.71
C LEU A 147 -3.93 -6.01 1.95
N PHE A 148 -4.30 -5.20 2.94
CA PHE A 148 -5.71 -4.93 3.21
C PHE A 148 -6.33 -4.03 2.13
N LEU A 149 -5.68 -2.91 1.80
CA LEU A 149 -6.21 -1.95 0.84
C LEU A 149 -6.27 -2.52 -0.57
N GLU A 150 -5.20 -3.18 -1.03
CA GLU A 150 -5.13 -3.84 -2.34
C GLU A 150 -6.16 -4.97 -2.51
N SER A 151 -6.58 -5.60 -1.39
CA SER A 151 -7.64 -6.61 -1.44
C SER A 151 -9.03 -6.04 -1.75
N VAL A 152 -9.19 -4.72 -1.61
CA VAL A 152 -10.44 -3.99 -1.86
C VAL A 152 -10.32 -3.13 -3.12
N ALA A 153 -9.13 -2.62 -3.43
CA ALA A 153 -8.86 -1.72 -4.55
C ALA A 153 -9.18 -2.34 -5.93
N GLY A 154 -9.04 -3.66 -6.10
CA GLY A 154 -9.45 -4.34 -7.33
C GLY A 154 -10.97 -4.50 -7.55
N VAL A 155 -11.82 -4.12 -6.57
CA VAL A 155 -13.28 -4.30 -6.65
C VAL A 155 -13.98 -3.29 -7.58
N PRO A 156 -13.72 -1.97 -7.50
CA PRO A 156 -14.41 -0.95 -8.29
C PRO A 156 -14.35 -1.19 -9.80
N GLY A 157 -13.15 -1.40 -10.36
CA GLY A 157 -12.95 -1.65 -11.79
C GLY A 157 -13.73 -2.87 -12.26
N MET A 158 -13.70 -3.98 -11.49
CA MET A 158 -14.42 -5.21 -11.83
C MET A 158 -15.94 -5.02 -11.82
N VAL A 159 -16.48 -4.32 -10.82
CA VAL A 159 -17.92 -4.02 -10.71
C VAL A 159 -18.37 -3.11 -11.85
N ALA A 160 -17.64 -2.02 -12.08
CA ALA A 160 -17.92 -1.07 -13.15
C ALA A 160 -17.91 -1.75 -14.52
N ALA A 161 -16.85 -2.52 -14.82
CA ALA A 161 -16.73 -3.31 -16.05
C ALA A 161 -17.89 -4.29 -16.22
N SER A 162 -18.27 -5.02 -15.17
CA SER A 162 -19.36 -6.00 -15.21
C SER A 162 -20.71 -5.33 -15.52
N ILE A 163 -21.02 -4.22 -14.86
CA ILE A 163 -22.27 -3.47 -15.08
C ILE A 163 -22.33 -2.93 -16.52
N ARG A 164 -21.21 -2.37 -17.00
CA ARG A 164 -21.08 -1.84 -18.37
C ARG A 164 -21.16 -2.95 -19.42
N HIS A 165 -20.53 -4.09 -19.17
CA HIS A 165 -20.59 -5.27 -20.02
C HIS A 165 -22.05 -5.75 -20.20
N LEU A 166 -22.77 -5.94 -19.09
CA LEU A 166 -24.19 -6.28 -19.14
C LEU A 166 -25.02 -5.18 -19.80
N HIS A 167 -24.60 -3.91 -19.74
CA HIS A 167 -25.31 -2.78 -20.37
C HIS A 167 -25.16 -2.78 -21.88
N SER A 168 -23.93 -2.99 -22.35
CA SER A 168 -23.62 -3.16 -23.77
C SER A 168 -24.40 -4.33 -24.36
N MET A 169 -24.39 -5.50 -23.70
CA MET A 169 -25.12 -6.68 -24.17
C MET A 169 -26.63 -6.47 -24.23
N ARG A 170 -27.26 -6.01 -23.14
CA ARG A 170 -28.73 -5.87 -23.08
C ARG A 170 -29.27 -4.77 -24.01
N ARG A 171 -28.42 -3.83 -24.43
CA ARG A 171 -28.79 -2.76 -25.36
C ARG A 171 -28.27 -2.98 -26.78
N LEU A 172 -27.49 -4.04 -27.00
CA LEU A 172 -26.84 -4.35 -28.28
C LEU A 172 -26.01 -3.15 -28.82
N LYS A 173 -25.29 -2.47 -27.92
CA LYS A 173 -24.47 -1.28 -28.25
C LYS A 173 -22.99 -1.52 -27.98
N ARG A 174 -22.12 -0.88 -28.75
CA ARG A 174 -20.69 -0.80 -28.44
C ARG A 174 -20.49 -0.06 -27.10
N ASP A 175 -19.47 -0.48 -26.37
CA ASP A 175 -19.09 0.14 -25.09
C ASP A 175 -18.07 1.28 -25.25
N ASN A 176 -17.38 1.33 -26.40
CA ASN A 176 -16.35 2.32 -26.74
C ASN A 176 -15.11 2.28 -25.81
N GLY A 177 -14.68 1.09 -25.41
CA GLY A 177 -13.37 0.86 -24.79
C GLY A 177 -13.31 1.02 -23.27
N TRP A 178 -14.43 1.26 -22.59
CA TRP A 178 -14.47 1.46 -21.15
C TRP A 178 -14.29 0.15 -20.37
N ILE A 179 -14.96 -0.93 -20.78
CA ILE A 179 -14.92 -2.24 -20.11
C ILE A 179 -13.48 -2.75 -20.00
N GLU A 180 -12.70 -2.65 -21.07
CA GLU A 180 -11.33 -3.15 -21.11
C GLU A 180 -10.44 -2.43 -20.11
N THR A 181 -10.44 -1.09 -20.11
CA THR A 181 -9.65 -0.30 -19.14
C THR A 181 -10.05 -0.59 -17.70
N LEU A 182 -11.34 -0.77 -17.41
CA LEU A 182 -11.81 -1.06 -16.06
C LEU A 182 -11.45 -2.49 -15.59
N LEU A 183 -11.43 -3.46 -16.50
CA LEU A 183 -10.92 -4.81 -16.20
C LEU A 183 -9.41 -4.81 -16.01
N GLU A 184 -8.69 -4.03 -16.82
CA GLU A 184 -7.24 -3.88 -16.72
C GLU A 184 -6.83 -3.25 -15.39
N GLU A 185 -7.51 -2.18 -14.96
CA GLU A 185 -7.32 -1.57 -13.63
C GLU A 185 -7.52 -2.62 -12.52
N ALA A 186 -8.67 -3.33 -12.52
CA ALA A 186 -8.93 -4.37 -11.53
C ALA A 186 -7.90 -5.52 -11.55
N TYR A 187 -7.33 -5.82 -12.73
CA TYR A 187 -6.25 -6.78 -12.86
C TYR A 187 -4.94 -6.26 -12.27
N ASN A 188 -4.59 -5.00 -12.53
CA ASN A 188 -3.39 -4.34 -12.02
C ASN A 188 -3.39 -4.28 -10.48
N GLU A 189 -4.48 -3.81 -9.87
CA GLU A 189 -4.70 -3.82 -8.41
C GLU A 189 -4.50 -5.22 -7.79
N ARG A 190 -5.02 -6.25 -8.47
CA ARG A 190 -4.81 -7.63 -8.03
C ARG A 190 -3.34 -8.05 -8.11
N MET A 191 -2.58 -7.56 -9.09
CA MET A 191 -1.15 -7.82 -9.19
C MET A 191 -0.36 -7.15 -8.06
N HIS A 192 -0.80 -5.99 -7.56
CA HIS A 192 -0.25 -5.37 -6.35
C HIS A 192 -0.47 -6.28 -5.14
N LEU A 193 -1.72 -6.71 -4.91
CA LEU A 193 -2.08 -7.63 -3.83
C LEU A 193 -1.23 -8.92 -3.87
N LEU A 194 -1.17 -9.58 -5.02
CA LEU A 194 -0.43 -10.83 -5.19
C LEU A 194 1.07 -10.64 -4.97
N THR A 195 1.61 -9.48 -5.34
CA THR A 195 3.00 -9.11 -5.06
C THR A 195 3.23 -8.97 -3.56
N PHE A 196 2.40 -8.22 -2.85
CA PHE A 196 2.55 -8.07 -1.39
C PHE A 196 2.36 -9.39 -0.63
N LEU A 197 1.49 -10.28 -1.13
CA LEU A 197 1.29 -11.60 -0.54
C LEU A 197 2.52 -12.52 -0.64
N LYS A 198 3.44 -12.26 -1.57
CA LYS A 198 4.75 -12.96 -1.61
C LYS A 198 5.69 -12.54 -0.49
N MET A 199 5.44 -11.39 0.13
CA MET A 199 6.30 -10.80 1.16
C MET A 199 5.71 -10.94 2.57
N ALA A 200 4.38 -10.91 2.68
CA ALA A 200 3.69 -11.09 3.96
C ALA A 200 2.43 -11.93 3.80
N GLU A 201 2.20 -12.85 4.75
CA GLU A 201 0.96 -13.61 4.82
C GLU A 201 -0.02 -12.98 5.83
N PRO A 202 -1.27 -12.69 5.43
CA PRO A 202 -2.29 -12.23 6.35
C PRO A 202 -2.72 -13.34 7.30
N GLY A 203 -2.83 -13.04 8.59
CA GLY A 203 -3.39 -13.97 9.57
C GLY A 203 -4.88 -14.26 9.35
N ARG A 204 -5.43 -15.30 9.98
CA ARG A 204 -6.84 -15.72 9.83
C ARG A 204 -7.85 -14.60 10.09
N PHE A 205 -7.56 -13.76 11.09
CA PHE A 205 -8.42 -12.62 11.41
C PHE A 205 -8.42 -11.56 10.30
N MET A 206 -7.26 -11.25 9.71
CA MET A 206 -7.18 -10.34 8.57
C MET A 206 -7.90 -10.92 7.35
N LYS A 207 -7.74 -12.23 7.06
CA LYS A 207 -8.48 -12.91 5.99
C LYS A 207 -10.01 -12.80 6.19
N PHE A 208 -10.50 -12.93 7.42
CA PHE A 208 -11.91 -12.72 7.74
C PHE A 208 -12.35 -11.27 7.53
N MET A 209 -11.54 -10.29 7.96
CA MET A 209 -11.82 -8.87 7.73
C MET A 209 -11.86 -8.51 6.24
N ILE A 210 -10.95 -9.07 5.43
CA ILE A 210 -10.97 -8.90 3.97
C ILE A 210 -12.28 -9.42 3.38
N LEU A 211 -12.72 -10.63 3.77
CA LEU A 211 -13.99 -11.19 3.32
C LEU A 211 -15.18 -10.29 3.68
N GLY A 212 -15.23 -9.80 4.92
CA GLY A 212 -16.28 -8.89 5.36
C GLY A 212 -16.24 -7.55 4.62
N ALA A 213 -15.05 -6.96 4.46
CA ALA A 213 -14.86 -5.70 3.74
C ALA A 213 -15.28 -5.82 2.28
N GLN A 214 -14.85 -6.88 1.57
CA GLN A 214 -15.28 -7.16 0.21
C GLN A 214 -16.80 -7.36 0.13
N GLY A 215 -17.40 -8.12 1.04
CA GLY A 215 -18.85 -8.33 1.07
C GLY A 215 -19.64 -7.03 1.18
N VAL A 216 -19.25 -6.12 2.08
CA VAL A 216 -19.92 -4.83 2.24
C VAL A 216 -19.61 -3.89 1.07
N PHE A 217 -18.33 -3.74 0.72
CA PHE A 217 -17.89 -2.76 -0.27
C PHE A 217 -18.33 -3.13 -1.69
N TYR A 218 -18.24 -4.41 -2.09
CA TYR A 218 -18.71 -4.87 -3.39
C TYR A 218 -20.19 -4.52 -3.60
N ASN A 219 -21.05 -4.89 -2.64
CA ASN A 219 -22.49 -4.64 -2.76
C ASN A 219 -22.83 -3.14 -2.71
N GLY A 220 -22.18 -2.40 -1.80
CA GLY A 220 -22.35 -0.95 -1.71
C GLY A 220 -21.91 -0.22 -2.98
N PHE A 221 -20.75 -0.56 -3.52
CA PHE A 221 -20.23 0.02 -4.76
C PHE A 221 -21.07 -0.39 -5.97
N PHE A 222 -21.52 -1.64 -6.06
CA PHE A 222 -22.43 -2.11 -7.10
C PHE A 222 -23.72 -1.28 -7.17
N LEU A 223 -24.40 -1.11 -6.03
CA LEU A 223 -25.62 -0.30 -5.96
C LEU A 223 -25.33 1.17 -6.28
N SER A 224 -24.22 1.71 -5.76
CA SER A 224 -23.81 3.09 -6.03
C SER A 224 -23.52 3.32 -7.51
N TYR A 225 -22.88 2.36 -8.19
CA TYR A 225 -22.57 2.46 -9.62
C TYR A 225 -23.83 2.37 -10.48
N LEU A 226 -24.84 1.60 -10.08
CA LEU A 226 -26.14 1.62 -10.76
C LEU A 226 -26.85 2.98 -10.65
N ILE A 227 -26.64 3.70 -9.54
CA ILE A 227 -27.25 5.02 -9.29
C ILE A 227 -26.45 6.14 -9.99
N SER A 228 -25.13 6.18 -9.79
CA SER A 228 -24.27 7.24 -10.32
C SER A 228 -22.84 6.76 -10.57
N PRO A 229 -22.52 6.31 -11.80
CA PRO A 229 -21.16 6.00 -12.22
C PRO A 229 -20.18 7.16 -12.06
N ARG A 230 -20.66 8.39 -12.25
CA ARG A 230 -19.87 9.61 -12.07
C ARG A 230 -19.34 9.75 -10.64
N ILE A 231 -20.21 9.55 -9.63
CA ILE A 231 -19.80 9.61 -8.22
C ILE A 231 -18.82 8.47 -7.92
N CYS A 232 -19.07 7.27 -8.43
CA CYS A 232 -18.17 6.12 -8.25
C CYS A 232 -16.78 6.36 -8.82
N HIS A 233 -16.66 6.79 -10.08
CA HIS A 233 -15.35 7.11 -10.68
C HIS A 233 -14.65 8.24 -9.92
N ARG A 234 -15.38 9.29 -9.51
CA ARG A 234 -14.76 10.35 -8.70
C ARG A 234 -14.28 9.85 -7.33
N PHE A 235 -15.05 8.97 -6.69
CA PHE A 235 -14.67 8.35 -5.42
C PHE A 235 -13.39 7.52 -5.56
N VAL A 236 -13.29 6.69 -6.61
CA VAL A 236 -12.06 5.94 -6.91
C VAL A 236 -10.90 6.90 -7.19
N GLY A 237 -11.09 7.94 -8.00
CA GLY A 237 -10.05 8.96 -8.23
C GLY A 237 -9.51 9.58 -6.93
N TYR A 238 -10.36 9.83 -5.93
CA TYR A 238 -9.92 10.28 -4.61
C TYR A 238 -9.27 9.19 -3.75
N LEU A 239 -9.66 7.91 -3.90
CA LEU A 239 -8.94 6.79 -3.28
C LEU A 239 -7.51 6.72 -3.81
N GLU A 240 -7.32 6.90 -5.11
CA GLU A 240 -5.99 6.81 -5.70
C GLU A 240 -5.10 8.02 -5.40
N GLU A 241 -5.68 9.20 -5.14
CA GLU A 241 -4.94 10.30 -4.53
C GLU A 241 -4.34 9.90 -3.16
N GLU A 242 -5.10 9.16 -2.35
CA GLU A 242 -4.64 8.65 -1.07
C GLU A 242 -3.64 7.50 -1.21
N ALA A 243 -3.78 6.67 -2.24
CA ALA A 243 -2.82 5.62 -2.56
C ALA A 243 -1.47 6.21 -2.98
N VAL A 244 -1.44 7.18 -3.90
CA VAL A 244 -0.23 7.91 -4.31
C VAL A 244 0.45 8.58 -3.10
N LEU A 245 -0.34 9.19 -2.20
CA LEU A 245 0.19 9.77 -0.96
C LEU A 245 0.78 8.71 -0.02
N THR A 246 0.10 7.57 0.13
CA THR A 246 0.54 6.45 0.96
C THR A 246 1.87 5.88 0.44
N TYR A 247 1.98 5.63 -0.85
CA TYR A 247 3.22 5.13 -1.47
C TYR A 247 4.35 6.16 -1.48
N THR A 248 4.03 7.44 -1.63
CA THR A 248 5.04 8.51 -1.45
C THR A 248 5.60 8.53 -0.03
N ARG A 249 4.77 8.32 0.99
CA ARG A 249 5.22 8.27 2.39
C ARG A 249 6.11 7.08 2.67
N VAL A 250 5.78 5.89 2.16
CA VAL A 250 6.64 4.72 2.39
C VAL A 250 7.97 4.86 1.65
N LEU A 251 8.03 5.48 0.46
CA LEU A 251 9.29 5.82 -0.21
C LEU A 251 10.14 6.75 0.66
N GLN A 252 9.54 7.76 1.29
CA GLN A 252 10.26 8.64 2.23
C GLN A 252 10.78 7.89 3.47
N ASP A 253 10.06 6.89 3.96
CA ASP A 253 10.51 6.07 5.08
C ASP A 253 11.66 5.13 4.67
N ILE A 254 11.65 4.59 3.45
CA ILE A 254 12.77 3.84 2.86
C ILE A 254 13.99 4.76 2.72
N ASP A 255 13.84 5.92 2.08
CA ASP A 255 14.93 6.86 1.80
C ASP A 255 15.54 7.44 3.09
N ALA A 256 14.77 7.50 4.17
CA ALA A 256 15.23 7.91 5.49
C ALA A 256 15.85 6.76 6.32
N GLY A 257 15.98 5.55 5.77
CA GLY A 257 16.55 4.38 6.45
C GLY A 257 15.71 3.87 7.63
N LYS A 258 14.39 4.12 7.62
CA LYS A 258 13.50 3.69 8.72
C LYS A 258 13.02 2.25 8.57
N LEU A 259 13.25 1.64 7.42
CA LEU A 259 12.75 0.31 7.04
C LEU A 259 13.93 -0.63 6.69
N PRO A 260 14.83 -0.92 7.66
CA PRO A 260 16.09 -1.64 7.40
C PRO A 260 15.91 -3.06 6.85
N GLN A 261 14.74 -3.69 7.04
CA GLN A 261 14.46 -5.01 6.46
C GLN A 261 14.24 -4.94 4.93
N TRP A 262 14.03 -3.75 4.38
CA TRP A 262 13.80 -3.55 2.95
C TRP A 262 15.05 -3.10 2.18
N ASP A 263 16.13 -2.69 2.87
CA ASP A 263 17.36 -2.22 2.24
C ASP A 263 17.97 -3.24 1.27
N ASN A 264 17.85 -4.53 1.58
CA ASN A 264 18.35 -5.64 0.76
C ASN A 264 17.24 -6.58 0.28
N LEU A 265 15.98 -6.16 0.36
CA LEU A 265 14.86 -6.98 -0.10
C LEU A 265 14.65 -6.73 -1.59
N GLU A 266 14.80 -7.79 -2.39
CA GLU A 266 14.47 -7.77 -3.81
C GLU A 266 12.97 -7.94 -4.03
N ALA A 267 12.47 -7.30 -5.08
CA ALA A 267 11.10 -7.42 -5.55
C ALA A 267 10.79 -8.89 -5.91
N PRO A 268 9.63 -9.42 -5.51
CA PRO A 268 9.24 -10.78 -5.86
C PRO A 268 9.23 -11.03 -7.38
N GLU A 269 9.56 -12.25 -7.80
CA GLU A 269 9.61 -12.62 -9.24
C GLU A 269 8.31 -12.32 -10.02
N ILE A 270 7.15 -12.41 -9.35
CA ILE A 270 5.87 -12.03 -9.95
C ILE A 270 5.84 -10.55 -10.36
N ALA A 271 6.43 -9.69 -9.53
CA ALA A 271 6.55 -8.26 -9.77
C ALA A 271 7.54 -7.98 -10.91
N VAL A 272 8.72 -8.59 -10.83
CA VAL A 272 9.78 -8.47 -11.84
C VAL A 272 9.24 -8.78 -13.23
N ARG A 273 8.46 -9.85 -13.37
CA ARG A 273 7.83 -10.23 -14.64
C ARG A 273 6.67 -9.33 -15.05
N TYR A 274 5.84 -8.91 -14.10
CA TYR A 274 4.66 -8.12 -14.43
C TYR A 274 5.04 -6.70 -14.90
N TRP A 275 5.90 -6.01 -14.14
CA TRP A 275 6.38 -4.65 -14.44
C TRP A 275 7.61 -4.62 -15.34
N ASN A 276 8.08 -5.78 -15.84
CA ASN A 276 9.32 -5.90 -16.63
C ASN A 276 10.52 -5.17 -15.98
N MET A 277 10.73 -5.38 -14.68
CA MET A 277 11.73 -4.64 -13.92
C MET A 277 13.17 -4.95 -14.41
N PRO A 278 13.96 -3.94 -14.82
CA PRO A 278 15.30 -4.17 -15.35
C PRO A 278 16.25 -4.72 -14.29
N GLU A 279 17.28 -5.45 -14.72
CA GLU A 279 18.33 -5.92 -13.81
C GLU A 279 19.01 -4.74 -13.11
N GLY A 280 19.31 -4.90 -11.81
CA GLY A 280 19.85 -3.81 -10.99
C GLY A 280 18.80 -2.84 -10.42
N HIS A 281 17.57 -2.83 -10.93
CA HIS A 281 16.46 -1.98 -10.46
C HIS A 281 15.29 -2.83 -9.94
N ARG A 282 15.60 -3.73 -9.00
CA ARG A 282 14.67 -4.71 -8.43
C ARG A 282 14.59 -4.61 -6.91
N SER A 283 14.91 -3.47 -6.32
CA SER A 283 14.75 -3.26 -4.88
C SER A 283 13.28 -3.09 -4.50
N MET A 284 12.97 -3.20 -3.20
CA MET A 284 11.67 -2.79 -2.68
C MET A 284 11.32 -1.35 -3.02
N ARG A 285 12.31 -0.46 -3.05
CA ARG A 285 12.09 0.93 -3.43
C ARG A 285 11.61 1.05 -4.87
N ASP A 286 12.24 0.31 -5.79
CA ASP A 286 11.86 0.28 -7.20
C ASP A 286 10.45 -0.28 -7.39
N LEU A 287 10.11 -1.36 -6.69
CA LEU A 287 8.77 -1.92 -6.70
C LEU A 287 7.71 -0.89 -6.29
N ILE A 288 7.95 -0.14 -5.20
CA ILE A 288 7.01 0.88 -4.74
C ILE A 288 6.90 2.05 -5.74
N LEU A 289 7.95 2.36 -6.49
CA LEU A 289 7.87 3.37 -7.56
C LEU A 289 6.91 2.94 -8.68
N TYR A 290 6.97 1.68 -9.11
CA TYR A 290 6.05 1.13 -10.12
C TYR A 290 4.60 1.16 -9.63
N ILE A 291 4.36 0.64 -8.43
CA ILE A 291 3.02 0.62 -7.82
C ILE A 291 2.47 2.05 -7.71
N ARG A 292 3.25 3.00 -7.18
CA ARG A 292 2.84 4.41 -7.09
C ARG A 292 2.51 5.03 -8.45
N ALA A 293 3.20 4.64 -9.51
CA ALA A 293 2.95 5.11 -10.85
C ALA A 293 1.63 4.55 -11.41
N ASP A 294 1.32 3.29 -11.13
CA ASP A 294 0.02 2.68 -11.44
C ASP A 294 -1.11 3.41 -10.71
N GLU A 295 -0.97 3.70 -9.41
CA GLU A 295 -1.99 4.48 -8.68
C GLU A 295 -2.20 5.87 -9.26
N ALA A 296 -1.11 6.52 -9.67
CA ALA A 296 -1.21 7.83 -10.31
C ALA A 296 -1.97 7.73 -11.63
N LYS A 297 -1.81 6.61 -12.36
CA LYS A 297 -2.54 6.34 -13.59
C LYS A 297 -4.03 6.07 -13.32
N HIS A 298 -4.35 5.22 -12.35
CA HIS A 298 -5.73 4.94 -11.95
C HIS A 298 -6.44 6.22 -11.48
N ARG A 299 -5.74 7.09 -10.73
CA ARG A 299 -6.20 8.44 -10.35
C ARG A 299 -6.58 9.27 -11.57
N GLU A 300 -5.68 9.38 -12.54
CA GLU A 300 -5.92 10.13 -13.78
C GLU A 300 -7.14 9.57 -14.52
N VAL A 301 -7.16 8.25 -14.73
CA VAL A 301 -8.22 7.55 -15.46
C VAL A 301 -9.56 7.80 -14.79
N ASN A 302 -9.71 7.49 -13.52
CA ASN A 302 -10.98 7.61 -12.82
C ASN A 302 -11.45 9.07 -12.69
N HIS A 303 -10.55 10.03 -12.45
CA HIS A 303 -10.94 11.44 -12.47
C HIS A 303 -11.42 11.91 -13.85
N THR A 304 -10.82 11.38 -14.92
CA THR A 304 -11.20 11.66 -16.32
C THR A 304 -12.53 11.01 -16.66
N LEU A 305 -12.72 9.73 -16.37
CA LEU A 305 -13.97 9.00 -16.59
C LEU A 305 -15.14 9.64 -15.83
N GLY A 306 -14.88 10.18 -14.63
CA GLY A 306 -15.85 10.98 -13.88
C GLY A 306 -16.27 12.31 -14.56
N ASN A 307 -15.53 12.80 -15.56
CA ASN A 307 -15.88 14.00 -16.32
C ASN A 307 -16.70 13.69 -17.58
N LEU A 308 -16.65 12.45 -18.09
CA LEU A 308 -17.23 12.05 -19.37
C LEU A 308 -18.71 11.62 -19.25
N GLU A 309 -19.40 11.66 -20.37
CA GLU A 309 -20.73 11.07 -20.55
C GLU A 309 -20.59 9.62 -21.03
N GLN A 310 -20.60 8.70 -20.08
CA GLN A 310 -20.34 7.26 -20.25
C GLN A 310 -21.15 6.51 -21.33
N ASN A 311 -22.22 7.12 -21.85
CA ASN A 311 -23.14 6.55 -22.85
C ASN A 311 -22.84 7.01 -24.28
N VAL A 312 -22.05 8.07 -24.43
CA VAL A 312 -21.81 8.76 -25.71
C VAL A 312 -20.31 8.89 -25.96
N ASP A 313 -19.56 9.30 -24.94
CA ASP A 313 -18.14 9.59 -25.09
C ASP A 313 -17.32 8.28 -25.14
N PRO A 314 -16.37 8.15 -26.10
CA PRO A 314 -15.42 7.05 -26.12
C PRO A 314 -14.45 7.15 -24.94
N ASN A 315 -13.84 6.02 -24.58
CA ASN A 315 -12.77 6.01 -23.60
C ASN A 315 -11.50 6.62 -24.23
N PRO A 316 -11.01 7.77 -23.73
CA PRO A 316 -9.89 8.47 -24.34
C PRO A 316 -8.55 7.74 -24.22
N PHE A 317 -8.38 6.85 -23.23
CA PHE A 317 -7.11 6.17 -22.96
C PHE A 317 -6.78 5.03 -23.93
N VAL A 318 -7.78 4.62 -24.73
CA VAL A 318 -7.66 3.58 -25.76
C VAL A 318 -8.13 4.08 -27.12
N SER A 319 -8.28 5.39 -27.27
CA SER A 319 -8.68 6.04 -28.53
C SER A 319 -7.46 6.47 -29.33
N GLU A 320 -7.60 6.46 -30.66
CA GLU A 320 -6.61 7.06 -31.57
C GLU A 320 -6.96 8.53 -31.80
N TYR A 321 -5.96 9.41 -31.70
CA TYR A 321 -6.12 10.84 -31.90
C TYR A 321 -5.68 11.25 -33.31
N LYS A 322 -6.22 12.36 -33.81
CA LYS A 322 -5.90 12.85 -35.17
C LYS A 322 -4.54 13.54 -35.25
N ASP A 323 -4.10 14.12 -34.14
CA ASP A 323 -2.87 14.90 -34.04
C ASP A 323 -2.07 14.42 -32.83
N ASP A 324 -1.06 13.61 -33.10
CA ASP A 324 -0.19 13.04 -32.07
C ASP A 324 0.76 14.07 -31.46
N SER A 325 0.86 15.29 -32.02
CA SER A 325 1.71 16.35 -31.48
C SER A 325 1.10 17.04 -30.26
N ILE A 326 -0.23 16.93 -30.08
CA ILE A 326 -0.94 17.49 -28.94
C ILE A 326 -0.96 16.44 -27.83
N PRO A 327 -0.51 16.76 -26.60
CA PRO A 327 -0.59 15.84 -25.48
C PRO A 327 -2.03 15.38 -25.23
N HIS A 328 -2.23 14.07 -25.15
CA HIS A 328 -3.53 13.45 -24.99
C HIS A 328 -3.47 12.26 -24.02
N PRO A 329 -4.62 11.81 -23.49
CA PRO A 329 -4.68 10.61 -22.67
C PRO A 329 -4.14 9.37 -23.39
N SER A 330 -3.11 8.73 -22.82
CA SER A 330 -2.51 7.50 -23.34
C SER A 330 -2.63 6.37 -22.31
N LYS A 331 -2.25 5.14 -22.65
CA LYS A 331 -2.15 4.04 -21.66
C LYS A 331 -0.98 4.24 -20.67
N GLY A 332 0.09 4.87 -21.11
CA GLY A 332 1.29 5.13 -20.30
C GLY A 332 1.14 6.36 -19.40
N ILE A 333 2.30 6.86 -18.95
CA ILE A 333 2.41 8.00 -18.02
C ILE A 333 3.19 9.18 -18.61
N GLU A 334 3.34 9.21 -19.94
CA GLU A 334 4.11 10.25 -20.66
C GLU A 334 3.48 11.64 -20.50
N HIS A 335 2.15 11.69 -20.52
CA HIS A 335 1.36 12.92 -20.48
C HIS A 335 0.39 12.93 -19.30
N ILE A 336 0.77 12.29 -18.18
CA ILE A 336 -0.12 12.10 -17.05
C ILE A 336 -0.68 13.41 -16.49
N LYS A 337 -2.00 13.54 -16.48
CA LYS A 337 -2.71 14.67 -15.88
C LYS A 337 -3.28 14.28 -14.53
N GLN A 338 -2.59 14.70 -13.48
CA GLN A 338 -2.80 14.19 -12.12
C GLN A 338 -4.20 14.47 -11.52
N THR A 339 -4.91 15.49 -12.01
CA THR A 339 -6.28 15.81 -11.59
C THR A 339 -7.34 15.32 -12.59
N GLY A 340 -6.94 14.49 -13.56
CA GLY A 340 -7.74 14.02 -14.69
C GLY A 340 -7.92 15.09 -15.78
N TRP A 341 -8.25 14.61 -16.97
CA TRP A 341 -8.56 15.44 -18.14
C TRP A 341 -10.00 15.93 -18.07
N ASP A 342 -10.22 17.21 -18.35
CA ASP A 342 -11.56 17.76 -18.47
C ASP A 342 -12.14 17.36 -19.83
N ARG A 343 -13.45 17.09 -19.88
CA ARG A 343 -14.13 16.56 -21.09
C ARG A 343 -13.87 17.41 -22.35
N LYS A 344 -13.78 18.73 -22.21
CA LYS A 344 -13.54 19.69 -23.30
C LYS A 344 -12.15 19.59 -23.92
N GLU A 345 -11.21 18.96 -23.23
CA GLU A 345 -9.85 18.73 -23.73
C GLU A 345 -9.77 17.44 -24.56
N ILE A 346 -10.81 16.61 -24.51
CA ILE A 346 -10.86 15.27 -25.12
C ILE A 346 -11.86 15.22 -26.28
N ILE A 347 -13.06 15.77 -26.09
CA ILE A 347 -14.22 15.62 -26.99
C ILE A 347 -14.51 16.91 -27.76
#